data_AF-I2FYQ1-F1
#
_entry.id   AF-I2FYQ1-F1
#
_cell.length_a   1.000
_cell.length_b   1.000
_cell.length_c   1.000
_cell.angle_alpha   90.00
_cell.angle_beta   90.00
_cell.angle_gamma   90.00
#
_symmetry.space_group_name_H-M   'P 1'
#
loop_
_entity.id
_entity.type
_entity.pdbx_description
1 polymer ?
#
loop_
_entity_poly.entity_id
_entity_poly.type
_entity_poly.pdbx_seq_one_letter_code
_entity_poly.pdbx_strand_id
1 'polypeptide(L)'
;MVSIARTTRASIVELASSFRSVVTVSSSARVAALAQLRAGPSPRTFRTSTTLDSASSITIDSTKAASQGSSETKPVKPKRKRRTTEEMEAIRLANQALGVPIRSRRRTRRAVGAAIDLDVTESSVQKPEKTGKPGRRKNSQLSEKGAARLAKKEALAAARAAAAAAAAANDRKVLTAEETEYLLSEMTYDHLPPRGQWKKAFPNSKAYETSYRYFISNRSTIKDIISKLGITSEERKGEKVTIIEGYPGPGTFADEMLKLPKVEKVIALESTPCYVSKLGLLKAQMEEKQPGSGERFDILESSAYMWTTYNKLVDSGRLAHLNNRVTTSDGSFVDFSTSDFISLPHSDASWQKLSPIIFFAQLPNTVYGEQLFAQIITAIANRIWLFRHGRIQLSFICGESLAKRCLAEAGDKASRGKLGTTVQCLADVQVGRYAHELQPHGHHFFPPTMAMGPRVTVSGTSLIPNSNPSTGLTRTGMVMMTVTPKQEPLVKASEIEAFEFVTRNLFILRTKPIGDALTHVAPGGQNVLKMTSPEQVQKGLIKKEEVILPDHVVGELTNVQWACLARMFEKWPFRPRNLFEEGRVKVEKKHRH
;
A
#
# COMPACT_ATOMS: atom_id res chain seq x y z
N MET A 1 -77.45 -7.14 -43.57
CA MET A 1 -77.24 -5.89 -42.79
C MET A 1 -75.77 -5.49 -42.95
N VAL A 2 -75.46 -4.68 -43.98
CA VAL A 2 -75.02 -3.26 -43.89
C VAL A 2 -73.75 -3.13 -43.01
N SER A 3 -72.53 -3.15 -43.58
CA SER A 3 -71.79 -2.04 -44.23
C SER A 3 -71.30 -0.95 -43.26
N ILE A 4 -70.00 -0.63 -43.34
CA ILE A 4 -69.43 0.71 -43.62
C ILE A 4 -68.02 0.85 -43.00
N ALA A 5 -67.04 1.03 -43.89
CA ALA A 5 -65.73 1.61 -43.62
C ALA A 5 -65.82 3.13 -43.48
N ARG A 6 -64.87 3.79 -42.79
CA ARG A 6 -64.53 5.20 -43.10
C ARG A 6 -63.14 5.62 -42.63
N THR A 7 -62.28 5.80 -43.61
CA THR A 7 -61.22 6.82 -43.73
C THR A 7 -61.80 8.23 -43.82
N THR A 8 -61.04 9.24 -43.37
CA THR A 8 -60.90 10.65 -43.87
C THR A 8 -60.31 11.52 -42.76
N ARG A 9 -59.63 12.66 -42.97
CA ARG A 9 -58.76 13.26 -44.00
C ARG A 9 -58.22 14.58 -43.36
N ALA A 10 -57.10 15.04 -43.90
CA ALA A 10 -56.38 16.32 -43.67
C ALA A 10 -57.19 17.64 -43.63
N SER A 11 -56.57 18.67 -43.03
CA SER A 11 -56.42 20.07 -43.52
C SER A 11 -55.26 20.71 -42.71
N ILE A 12 -54.10 21.14 -43.25
CA ILE A 12 -53.77 22.36 -44.05
C ILE A 12 -54.28 23.64 -43.35
N VAL A 13 -53.45 24.57 -42.84
CA VAL A 13 -52.75 25.68 -43.55
C VAL A 13 -51.69 26.37 -42.64
N GLU A 14 -50.49 26.59 -43.19
CA GLU A 14 -49.51 27.73 -43.13
C GLU A 14 -49.21 28.49 -41.81
N LEU A 15 -47.99 28.98 -41.51
CA LEU A 15 -47.10 29.80 -42.36
C LEU A 15 -45.63 29.84 -41.85
N ALA A 16 -44.74 30.16 -42.82
CA ALA A 16 -43.28 30.25 -42.87
C ALA A 16 -42.57 31.06 -41.75
N SER A 17 -41.25 30.98 -41.52
CA SER A 17 -40.08 31.12 -42.43
C SER A 17 -38.77 30.87 -41.64
N SER A 18 -37.82 30.04 -42.11
CA SER A 18 -36.60 30.37 -42.91
C SER A 18 -35.51 31.13 -42.11
N PHE A 19 -34.21 30.79 -42.02
CA PHE A 19 -33.20 30.25 -42.95
C PHE A 19 -32.08 29.52 -42.13
N ARG A 20 -31.60 28.31 -42.44
CA ARG A 20 -30.54 27.89 -43.40
C ARG A 20 -29.28 28.76 -43.48
N SER A 21 -28.12 28.19 -43.14
CA SER A 21 -27.01 28.01 -44.11
C SER A 21 -25.99 26.96 -43.64
N VAL A 22 -25.78 25.96 -44.49
CA VAL A 22 -24.65 25.04 -44.54
C VAL A 22 -23.69 25.59 -45.60
N VAL A 23 -22.39 25.60 -45.34
CA VAL A 23 -21.36 25.62 -46.39
C VAL A 23 -20.26 24.64 -46.04
N THR A 24 -20.12 23.63 -46.88
CA THR A 24 -18.92 22.82 -47.10
C THR A 24 -18.21 23.34 -48.36
N VAL A 25 -16.86 23.30 -48.40
CA VAL A 25 -16.03 22.65 -49.44
C VAL A 25 -14.58 23.21 -49.52
N SER A 26 -13.64 22.26 -49.63
CA SER A 26 -12.31 22.27 -50.30
C SER A 26 -11.02 22.74 -49.60
N SER A 27 -10.14 21.74 -49.43
CA SER A 27 -8.71 21.64 -49.77
C SER A 27 -7.89 22.88 -50.16
N SER A 28 -6.70 23.03 -49.57
CA SER A 28 -5.42 22.97 -50.31
C SER A 28 -4.21 22.90 -49.37
N ALA A 29 -3.15 22.25 -49.85
CA ALA A 29 -1.85 22.11 -49.23
C ALA A 29 -1.01 23.39 -49.31
N ARG A 30 -0.08 23.61 -48.37
CA ARG A 30 1.32 23.98 -48.66
C ARG A 30 2.22 24.04 -47.41
N VAL A 31 3.45 23.63 -47.71
CA VAL A 31 4.72 23.63 -46.99
C VAL A 31 5.21 25.04 -46.62
N ALA A 32 5.93 25.16 -45.48
CA ALA A 32 7.13 25.98 -45.20
C ALA A 32 7.12 26.43 -43.71
N ALA A 33 8.00 25.91 -42.85
CA ALA A 33 9.40 26.31 -42.63
C ALA A 33 9.57 27.56 -41.73
N LEU A 34 10.36 27.36 -40.66
CA LEU A 34 11.16 28.33 -39.90
C LEU A 34 10.44 29.42 -39.08
N ALA A 35 10.60 29.38 -37.75
CA ALA A 35 11.55 30.28 -37.06
C ALA A 35 11.51 30.08 -35.54
N GLN A 36 12.71 30.06 -34.97
CA GLN A 36 13.01 30.07 -33.55
C GLN A 36 12.58 31.40 -32.92
N LEU A 37 11.96 31.37 -31.73
CA LEU A 37 12.08 32.46 -30.77
C LEU A 37 12.20 31.92 -29.34
N ARG A 38 13.34 32.25 -28.74
CA ARG A 38 13.65 32.16 -27.31
C ARG A 38 12.73 33.11 -26.54
N ALA A 39 12.21 32.67 -25.39
CA ALA A 39 11.86 33.55 -24.27
C ALA A 39 12.01 32.78 -22.95
N GLY A 40 12.70 33.40 -22.00
CA GLY A 40 13.15 32.80 -20.74
C GLY A 40 12.09 32.67 -19.64
N PRO A 41 12.50 32.19 -18.45
CA PRO A 41 11.59 31.81 -17.38
C PRO A 41 11.25 32.99 -16.47
N SER A 42 9.96 33.16 -16.16
CA SER A 42 9.46 34.06 -15.13
C SER A 42 9.02 33.27 -13.90
N PRO A 43 9.51 33.57 -12.68
CA PRO A 43 9.00 33.00 -11.45
C PRO A 43 7.91 33.89 -10.84
N ARG A 44 6.66 33.40 -10.79
CA ARG A 44 5.60 34.02 -9.99
C ARG A 44 5.72 33.56 -8.53
N THR A 45 6.27 34.43 -7.70
CA THR A 45 6.12 34.41 -6.23
C THR A 45 4.79 35.04 -5.83
N PHE A 46 3.91 34.29 -5.17
CA PHE A 46 2.75 34.84 -4.49
C PHE A 46 3.18 35.34 -3.10
N ARG A 47 3.11 36.67 -2.90
CA ARG A 47 3.10 37.32 -1.59
C ARG A 47 1.65 37.36 -1.09
N THR A 48 1.38 36.82 0.09
CA THR A 48 0.16 37.10 0.85
C THR A 48 0.51 38.01 2.01
N SER A 49 0.09 39.26 1.93
CA SER A 49 0.05 40.23 3.02
C SER A 49 -1.04 39.83 4.02
N THR A 50 -0.70 39.72 5.29
CA THR A 50 -1.68 39.72 6.39
C THR A 50 -1.48 41.00 7.19
N THR A 51 -2.52 41.81 7.19
CA THR A 51 -2.68 43.01 8.00
C THR A 51 -2.91 42.62 9.45
N LEU A 52 -2.17 43.26 10.35
CA LEU A 52 -2.34 43.22 11.80
C LEU A 52 -3.54 44.09 12.17
N ASP A 53 -4.50 43.54 12.91
CA ASP A 53 -5.41 44.33 13.72
C ASP A 53 -5.25 43.95 15.19
N SER A 54 -5.06 45.00 15.98
CA SER A 54 -4.83 44.98 17.42
C SER A 54 -6.16 45.08 18.14
N ALA A 55 -6.38 44.26 19.18
CA ALA A 55 -7.42 44.53 20.17
C ALA A 55 -7.05 43.98 21.55
N SER A 56 -6.72 44.95 22.41
CA SER A 56 -7.12 45.12 23.81
C SER A 56 -6.99 43.95 24.80
N SER A 57 -6.05 44.20 25.71
CA SER A 57 -5.92 43.76 27.10
C SER A 57 -7.22 43.75 27.92
N ILE A 58 -7.45 42.65 28.65
CA ILE A 58 -8.14 42.67 29.94
C ILE A 58 -7.30 41.86 30.94
N THR A 59 -6.77 42.60 31.91
CA THR A 59 -6.18 42.12 33.16
C THR A 59 -7.29 41.67 34.11
N ILE A 60 -7.23 40.44 34.61
CA ILE A 60 -7.93 40.04 35.84
C ILE A 60 -6.94 39.40 36.80
N ASP A 61 -6.99 39.95 38.00
CA ASP A 61 -6.13 39.74 39.14
C ASP A 61 -6.46 38.46 39.92
N SER A 62 -5.46 38.09 40.70
CA SER A 62 -5.29 36.98 41.62
C SER A 62 -6.43 36.70 42.62
N THR A 63 -6.60 35.41 42.96
CA THR A 63 -6.94 34.98 44.34
C THR A 63 -6.42 33.56 44.62
N LYS A 64 -5.63 33.46 45.68
CA LYS A 64 -5.11 32.25 46.36
C LYS A 64 -6.27 31.43 46.95
N ALA A 65 -6.36 30.13 46.68
CA ALA A 65 -5.74 29.00 47.40
C ALA A 65 -6.25 28.78 48.85
N ALA A 66 -7.15 27.79 49.00
CA ALA A 66 -7.24 26.90 50.15
C ALA A 66 -8.03 25.64 49.74
N SER A 67 -7.36 24.50 49.56
CA SER A 67 -8.04 23.20 49.52
C SER A 67 -7.24 22.15 50.30
N GLN A 68 -7.98 21.52 51.21
CA GLN A 68 -7.55 20.54 52.18
C GLN A 68 -7.18 19.21 51.51
N GLY A 69 -6.24 18.51 52.12
CA GLY A 69 -5.74 17.23 51.65
C GLY A 69 -6.78 16.10 51.72
N SER A 70 -6.81 15.29 50.66
CA SER A 70 -7.40 13.96 50.68
C SER A 70 -6.32 12.95 50.27
N SER A 71 -6.14 11.93 51.11
CA SER A 71 -5.19 10.84 50.93
C SER A 71 -5.66 9.89 49.83
N GLU A 72 -4.99 9.91 48.69
CA GLU A 72 -5.28 9.07 47.53
C GLU A 72 -4.72 7.65 47.72
N THR A 73 -5.61 6.67 47.97
CA THR A 73 -5.29 5.24 47.97
C THR A 73 -5.06 4.73 46.55
N LYS A 74 -3.86 4.21 46.28
CA LYS A 74 -3.47 3.62 44.98
C LYS A 74 -4.36 2.42 44.60
N PRO A 75 -4.94 2.37 43.39
CA PRO A 75 -5.75 1.23 42.95
C PRO A 75 -4.89 -0.01 42.70
N VAL A 76 -5.31 -1.13 43.29
CA VAL A 76 -4.72 -2.46 43.10
C VAL A 76 -5.00 -2.93 41.66
N LYS A 77 -3.94 -3.19 40.89
CA LYS A 77 -4.05 -3.64 39.50
C LYS A 77 -4.77 -5.00 39.41
N PRO A 78 -5.73 -5.19 38.50
CA PRO A 78 -6.42 -6.46 38.33
C PRO A 78 -5.45 -7.55 37.84
N LYS A 79 -5.44 -8.69 38.53
CA LYS A 79 -4.67 -9.88 38.13
C LYS A 79 -5.30 -10.46 36.85
N ARG A 80 -4.55 -10.44 35.75
CA ARG A 80 -5.00 -10.94 34.44
C ARG A 80 -5.34 -12.44 34.54
N LYS A 81 -6.55 -12.82 34.12
CA LYS A 81 -7.03 -14.21 34.07
C LYS A 81 -6.10 -15.03 33.16
N ARG A 82 -5.62 -16.18 33.65
CA ARG A 82 -4.83 -17.13 32.85
C ARG A 82 -5.75 -17.74 31.79
N ARG A 83 -5.28 -17.82 30.55
CA ARG A 83 -5.96 -18.50 29.45
C ARG A 83 -6.08 -19.99 29.74
N THR A 84 -7.17 -20.60 29.29
CA THR A 84 -7.41 -22.04 29.42
C THR A 84 -6.58 -22.82 28.41
N THR A 85 -6.42 -24.12 28.65
CA THR A 85 -5.67 -25.03 27.79
C THR A 85 -6.30 -25.11 26.38
N GLU A 86 -7.63 -25.12 26.31
CA GLU A 86 -8.41 -25.16 25.07
C GLU A 86 -8.22 -23.89 24.21
N GLU A 87 -8.21 -22.70 24.83
CA GLU A 87 -7.89 -21.45 24.12
C GLU A 87 -6.48 -21.47 23.52
N MET A 88 -5.53 -22.15 24.19
CA MET A 88 -4.17 -22.30 23.67
C MET A 88 -4.08 -23.29 22.51
N GLU A 89 -4.90 -24.34 22.50
CA GLU A 89 -4.96 -25.32 21.41
C GLU A 89 -5.66 -24.77 20.16
N ALA A 90 -6.77 -24.05 20.32
CA ALA A 90 -7.45 -23.37 19.21
C ALA A 90 -6.53 -22.36 18.49
N ILE A 91 -5.76 -21.57 19.27
CA ILE A 91 -4.74 -20.67 18.72
C ILE A 91 -3.63 -21.45 18.01
N ARG A 92 -3.29 -22.66 18.47
CA ARG A 92 -2.23 -23.49 17.86
C ARG A 92 -2.67 -24.04 16.51
N LEU A 93 -3.91 -24.51 16.39
CA LEU A 93 -4.50 -24.98 15.13
C LEU A 93 -4.64 -23.84 14.12
N ALA A 94 -5.09 -22.64 14.55
CA ALA A 94 -5.15 -21.46 13.69
C ALA A 94 -3.76 -21.04 13.16
N ASN A 95 -2.71 -21.12 13.99
CA ASN A 95 -1.34 -20.82 13.56
C ASN A 95 -0.73 -21.90 12.66
N GLN A 96 -1.17 -23.16 12.80
CA GLN A 96 -0.74 -24.27 11.96
C GLN A 96 -1.39 -24.21 10.57
N ALA A 97 -2.66 -23.79 10.49
CA ALA A 97 -3.36 -23.54 9.23
C ALA A 97 -2.80 -22.32 8.47
N LEU A 98 -2.30 -21.30 9.18
CA LEU A 98 -1.75 -20.07 8.59
C LEU A 98 -0.22 -20.07 8.40
N GLY A 99 0.50 -21.11 8.82
CA GLY A 99 1.94 -21.25 8.58
C GLY A 99 2.85 -20.23 9.30
N VAL A 100 2.45 -19.71 10.46
CA VAL A 100 3.20 -18.63 11.16
C VAL A 100 3.68 -19.06 12.57
N PRO A 101 4.99 -19.24 12.81
CA PRO A 101 5.52 -19.32 14.16
C PRO A 101 6.09 -17.97 14.61
N ILE A 102 5.39 -17.24 15.51
CA ILE A 102 5.94 -16.01 16.12
C ILE A 102 5.74 -16.00 17.64
N ARG A 103 6.86 -16.01 18.40
CA ARG A 103 6.93 -15.39 19.73
C ARG A 103 8.24 -14.64 19.95
N SER A 104 8.12 -13.57 20.73
CA SER A 104 9.03 -12.44 20.86
C SER A 104 10.35 -12.74 21.60
N ARG A 105 11.45 -12.19 21.07
CA ARG A 105 12.78 -12.20 21.70
C ARG A 105 12.88 -11.08 22.75
N ARG A 106 13.33 -11.42 23.96
CA ARG A 106 13.94 -10.46 24.91
C ARG A 106 15.40 -10.86 25.04
N ARG A 107 16.30 -10.11 24.39
CA ARG A 107 17.75 -10.41 24.35
C ARG A 107 18.47 -9.57 25.41
N THR A 108 19.15 -10.25 26.33
CA THR A 108 20.16 -9.68 27.23
C THR A 108 21.53 -9.70 26.54
N ARG A 109 22.29 -8.62 26.74
CA ARG A 109 23.62 -8.34 26.17
C ARG A 109 24.67 -9.26 26.83
N ARG A 110 25.55 -9.87 26.03
CA ARG A 110 26.91 -10.24 26.45
C ARG A 110 27.85 -9.92 25.28
N ALA A 111 28.86 -9.12 25.56
CA ALA A 111 29.89 -8.73 24.62
C ALA A 111 30.86 -9.89 24.42
N VAL A 112 31.27 -10.12 23.18
CA VAL A 112 32.44 -10.93 22.82
C VAL A 112 33.42 -9.92 22.24
N GLY A 113 34.52 -9.67 22.96
CA GLY A 113 35.65 -8.91 22.48
C GLY A 113 36.48 -9.80 21.56
N ALA A 114 36.82 -9.29 20.38
CA ALA A 114 37.84 -9.85 19.51
C ALA A 114 39.17 -9.17 19.84
N ALA A 115 40.20 -9.99 20.03
CA ALA A 115 41.58 -9.57 20.15
C ALA A 115 42.09 -9.04 18.80
N ILE A 116 42.84 -7.95 18.85
CA ILE A 116 43.76 -7.53 17.79
C ILE A 116 45.09 -7.30 18.52
N ASP A 117 46.08 -8.10 18.15
CA ASP A 117 47.49 -7.87 18.42
C ASP A 117 47.95 -6.64 17.64
N LEU A 118 48.70 -5.76 18.28
CA LEU A 118 49.76 -4.95 17.66
C LEU A 118 50.70 -4.39 18.74
N ASP A 119 51.94 -4.22 18.31
CA ASP A 119 53.19 -4.28 19.05
C ASP A 119 53.68 -2.90 19.56
N VAL A 120 54.54 -2.98 20.60
CA VAL A 120 55.56 -2.02 21.12
C VAL A 120 55.26 -0.51 21.17
N THR A 121 55.24 0.06 22.39
CA THR A 121 56.21 1.10 22.82
C THR A 121 56.16 1.35 24.32
N GLU A 122 57.34 1.30 24.94
CA GLU A 122 57.59 1.57 26.36
C GLU A 122 57.27 3.01 26.75
N SER A 123 56.56 3.20 27.85
CA SER A 123 56.83 4.32 28.77
C SER A 123 56.10 4.11 30.11
N SER A 124 56.92 4.11 31.15
CA SER A 124 56.60 3.96 32.56
C SER A 124 55.79 5.13 33.11
N VAL A 125 54.59 4.88 33.65
CA VAL A 125 53.95 5.76 34.64
C VAL A 125 53.15 4.92 35.66
N GLN A 126 53.50 5.11 36.93
CA GLN A 126 52.93 4.50 38.13
C GLN A 126 51.42 4.75 38.27
N LYS A 127 50.67 3.75 38.77
CA LYS A 127 49.30 3.92 39.26
C LYS A 127 49.14 3.26 40.64
N PRO A 128 48.48 3.92 41.61
CA PRO A 128 48.40 3.43 42.98
C PRO A 128 47.25 2.44 43.19
N GLU A 129 47.49 1.56 44.16
CA GLU A 129 46.53 0.64 44.79
C GLU A 129 45.29 1.38 45.31
N LYS A 130 44.11 0.80 45.08
CA LYS A 130 42.92 1.01 45.93
C LYS A 130 42.17 -0.30 46.19
N THR A 131 42.50 -0.83 47.36
CA THR A 131 41.69 -1.58 48.33
C THR A 131 40.17 -1.67 48.12
N GLY A 132 39.67 -2.91 48.05
CA GLY A 132 38.63 -3.49 48.92
C GLY A 132 37.23 -2.84 49.03
N LYS A 133 36.20 -3.60 48.58
CA LYS A 133 34.87 -3.63 49.25
C LYS A 133 34.24 -5.04 49.17
N PRO A 134 33.58 -5.53 50.25
CA PRO A 134 33.14 -6.92 50.37
C PRO A 134 31.68 -7.16 49.95
N GLY A 135 31.41 -8.41 49.56
CA GLY A 135 30.22 -9.17 50.03
C GLY A 135 28.86 -8.88 49.39
N ARG A 136 28.60 -9.42 48.19
CA ARG A 136 27.21 -9.57 47.69
C ARG A 136 26.76 -11.03 47.81
N ARG A 137 25.85 -11.28 48.76
CA ARG A 137 25.19 -12.58 49.01
C ARG A 137 24.65 -13.20 47.71
N LYS A 138 25.09 -14.42 47.40
CA LYS A 138 24.58 -15.26 46.31
C LYS A 138 23.18 -15.74 46.66
N ASN A 139 22.20 -15.37 45.84
CA ASN A 139 20.83 -15.86 45.92
C ASN A 139 20.73 -17.09 44.98
N SER A 140 20.66 -18.31 45.54
CA SER A 140 20.80 -19.59 44.83
C SER A 140 19.54 -20.08 44.11
N GLN A 141 18.42 -19.35 44.15
CA GLN A 141 17.14 -19.76 43.52
C GLN A 141 16.96 -19.38 42.04
N LEU A 142 18.03 -18.99 41.33
CA LEU A 142 17.99 -18.60 39.91
C LEU A 142 18.36 -19.71 38.91
N SER A 143 18.73 -20.90 39.39
CA SER A 143 19.25 -22.01 38.56
C SER A 143 18.20 -22.68 37.66
N GLU A 144 17.05 -23.09 38.22
CA GLU A 144 16.08 -23.92 37.49
C GLU A 144 15.33 -23.18 36.37
N LYS A 145 15.02 -21.89 36.58
CA LYS A 145 14.38 -21.05 35.55
C LYS A 145 15.30 -20.77 34.35
N GLY A 146 16.62 -20.91 34.53
CA GLY A 146 17.60 -20.79 33.46
C GLY A 146 17.55 -21.99 32.50
N ALA A 147 17.52 -23.20 33.04
CA ALA A 147 17.50 -24.45 32.27
C ALA A 147 16.25 -24.56 31.38
N ALA A 148 15.05 -24.31 31.93
CA ALA A 148 13.79 -24.35 31.17
C ALA A 148 13.75 -23.33 30.01
N ARG A 149 14.39 -22.17 30.20
CA ARG A 149 14.46 -21.13 29.16
C ARG A 149 15.48 -21.46 28.07
N LEU A 150 16.57 -22.15 28.41
CA LEU A 150 17.54 -22.67 27.43
C LEU A 150 16.92 -23.76 26.57
N ALA A 151 16.30 -24.77 27.20
CA ALA A 151 15.65 -25.88 26.50
C ALA A 151 14.57 -25.39 25.52
N LYS A 152 13.75 -24.41 25.93
CA LYS A 152 12.74 -23.80 25.05
C LYS A 152 13.36 -23.05 23.86
N LYS A 153 14.53 -22.44 24.04
CA LYS A 153 15.24 -21.72 22.97
C LYS A 153 15.85 -22.71 21.98
N GLU A 154 16.41 -23.80 22.46
CA GLU A 154 16.99 -24.88 21.65
C GLU A 154 15.90 -25.60 20.85
N ALA A 155 14.78 -25.96 21.47
CA ALA A 155 13.63 -26.55 20.77
C ALA A 155 13.10 -25.66 19.64
N LEU A 156 13.05 -24.34 19.85
CA LEU A 156 12.56 -23.39 18.84
C LEU A 156 13.59 -23.16 17.73
N ALA A 157 14.88 -23.21 18.04
CA ALA A 157 15.93 -23.20 17.04
C ALA A 157 15.93 -24.48 16.19
N ALA A 158 15.74 -25.65 16.82
CA ALA A 158 15.62 -26.93 16.15
C ALA A 158 14.37 -26.99 15.25
N ALA A 159 13.20 -26.54 15.73
CA ALA A 159 11.99 -26.46 14.91
C ALA A 159 12.14 -25.54 13.70
N ARG A 160 12.86 -24.41 13.85
CA ARG A 160 13.15 -23.50 12.73
C ARG A 160 14.17 -24.11 11.75
N ALA A 161 15.18 -24.80 12.26
CA ALA A 161 16.15 -25.51 11.43
C ALA A 161 15.45 -26.64 10.65
N ALA A 162 14.55 -27.38 11.28
CA ALA A 162 13.74 -28.41 10.64
C ALA A 162 12.79 -27.83 9.57
N ALA A 163 12.11 -26.71 9.85
CA ALA A 163 11.25 -26.06 8.86
C ALA A 163 12.04 -25.49 7.67
N ALA A 164 13.22 -24.91 7.92
CA ALA A 164 14.12 -24.44 6.87
C ALA A 164 14.73 -25.60 6.07
N ALA A 165 15.06 -26.71 6.73
CA ALA A 165 15.55 -27.93 6.08
C ALA A 165 14.45 -28.62 5.25
N ALA A 166 13.21 -28.66 5.73
CA ALA A 166 12.06 -29.18 4.99
C ALA A 166 11.74 -28.30 3.77
N ALA A 167 11.77 -26.97 3.91
CA ALA A 167 11.65 -26.05 2.78
C ALA A 167 12.78 -26.23 1.76
N ALA A 168 14.02 -26.37 2.23
CA ALA A 168 15.18 -26.62 1.38
C ALA A 168 15.18 -28.03 0.74
N ALA A 169 14.57 -29.02 1.39
CA ALA A 169 14.43 -30.38 0.86
C ALA A 169 13.34 -30.45 -0.22
N ASN A 170 12.22 -29.73 -0.06
CA ASN A 170 11.23 -29.57 -1.12
C ASN A 170 11.77 -28.77 -2.32
N ASP A 171 12.65 -27.79 -2.10
CA ASP A 171 13.35 -27.06 -3.17
C ASP A 171 14.35 -27.94 -3.97
N ARG A 172 14.60 -29.19 -3.56
CA ARG A 172 15.58 -30.10 -4.18
C ARG A 172 14.97 -31.28 -4.91
N LYS A 173 13.66 -31.28 -5.20
CA LYS A 173 13.16 -32.21 -6.21
C LYS A 173 13.78 -31.79 -7.54
N VAL A 174 14.84 -32.50 -7.95
CA VAL A 174 15.48 -32.29 -9.25
C VAL A 174 14.39 -32.55 -10.29
N LEU A 175 14.04 -31.51 -11.04
CA LEU A 175 13.08 -31.65 -12.14
C LEU A 175 13.61 -32.68 -13.13
N THR A 176 12.73 -33.51 -13.67
CA THR A 176 13.09 -34.36 -14.80
C THR A 176 13.44 -33.49 -16.02
N ALA A 177 14.12 -34.07 -17.01
CA ALA A 177 14.42 -33.38 -18.25
C ALA A 177 13.13 -32.90 -18.94
N GLU A 178 12.10 -33.75 -18.96
CA GLU A 178 10.76 -33.46 -19.51
C GLU A 178 10.07 -32.31 -18.77
N GLU A 179 10.09 -32.31 -17.42
CA GLU A 179 9.53 -31.22 -16.62
C GLU A 179 10.26 -29.90 -16.88
N THR A 180 11.59 -29.96 -17.06
CA THR A 180 12.41 -28.78 -17.36
C THR A 180 12.12 -28.24 -18.77
N GLU A 181 11.99 -29.12 -19.76
CA GLU A 181 11.63 -28.75 -21.13
C GLU A 181 10.23 -28.14 -21.19
N TYR A 182 9.26 -28.75 -20.53
CA TYR A 182 7.91 -28.21 -20.39
C TYR A 182 7.94 -26.81 -19.75
N LEU A 183 8.65 -26.66 -18.62
CA LEU A 183 8.81 -25.37 -17.95
C LEU A 183 9.42 -24.30 -18.88
N LEU A 184 10.44 -24.63 -19.66
CA LEU A 184 11.07 -23.71 -20.60
C LEU A 184 10.15 -23.36 -21.78
N SER A 185 9.33 -24.31 -22.25
CA SER A 185 8.32 -24.04 -23.27
C SER A 185 7.30 -23.01 -22.79
N GLU A 186 6.88 -23.08 -21.53
CA GLU A 186 5.99 -22.11 -20.88
C GLU A 186 6.63 -20.73 -20.66
N MET A 187 7.95 -20.58 -20.87
CA MET A 187 8.67 -19.29 -20.78
C MET A 187 9.07 -18.72 -22.15
N THR A 188 8.46 -19.22 -23.23
CA THR A 188 8.75 -18.78 -24.60
C THR A 188 7.73 -17.75 -25.08
N TYR A 189 8.22 -16.62 -25.61
CA TYR A 189 7.40 -15.52 -26.12
C TYR A 189 7.98 -15.03 -27.44
N ASP A 190 7.11 -14.82 -28.43
CA ASP A 190 7.50 -14.46 -29.80
C ASP A 190 8.29 -13.13 -29.85
N HIS A 191 7.95 -12.16 -28.99
CA HIS A 191 8.61 -10.85 -28.95
C HIS A 191 9.89 -10.83 -28.10
N LEU A 192 10.18 -11.92 -27.38
CA LEU A 192 11.32 -12.01 -26.48
C LEU A 192 12.41 -12.92 -27.06
N PRO A 193 13.68 -12.65 -26.78
CA PRO A 193 14.74 -13.57 -27.16
C PRO A 193 14.58 -14.91 -26.43
N PRO A 194 15.24 -15.98 -26.88
CA PRO A 194 15.24 -17.26 -26.17
C PRO A 194 15.64 -17.10 -24.70
N ARG A 195 15.05 -17.91 -23.82
CA ARG A 195 15.19 -17.81 -22.36
C ARG A 195 16.64 -17.77 -21.86
N GLY A 196 17.57 -18.45 -22.55
CA GLY A 196 19.00 -18.44 -22.24
C GLY A 196 19.69 -17.08 -22.45
N GLN A 197 19.13 -16.22 -23.30
CA GLN A 197 19.67 -14.89 -23.62
C GLN A 197 19.11 -13.78 -22.72
N TRP A 198 18.15 -14.09 -21.84
CA TRP A 198 17.48 -13.09 -21.01
C TRP A 198 18.42 -12.38 -20.04
N LYS A 199 19.47 -13.03 -19.53
CA LYS A 199 20.46 -12.37 -18.67
C LYS A 199 21.20 -11.23 -19.40
N LYS A 200 21.38 -11.37 -20.72
CA LYS A 200 21.98 -10.33 -21.57
C LYS A 200 20.96 -9.26 -21.95
N ALA A 201 19.73 -9.67 -22.30
CA ALA A 201 18.67 -8.75 -22.71
C ALA A 201 18.09 -7.91 -21.54
N PHE A 202 18.05 -8.50 -20.35
CA PHE A 202 17.51 -7.93 -19.12
C PHE A 202 18.55 -8.07 -18.01
N PRO A 203 19.68 -7.35 -18.11
CA PRO A 203 20.74 -7.44 -17.11
C PRO A 203 20.18 -7.03 -15.76
N ASN A 204 20.50 -7.73 -14.67
CA ASN A 204 19.91 -7.49 -13.34
C ASN A 204 20.96 -7.12 -12.27
N SER A 205 22.16 -6.71 -12.70
CA SER A 205 23.20 -6.27 -11.79
C SER A 205 22.88 -4.88 -11.21
N LYS A 206 23.47 -4.55 -10.05
CA LYS A 206 23.30 -3.26 -9.34
C LYS A 206 23.50 -2.01 -10.19
N ALA A 207 24.22 -2.12 -11.32
CA ALA A 207 24.48 -1.03 -12.24
C ALA A 207 23.27 -0.68 -13.13
N TYR A 208 22.23 -1.52 -13.17
CA TYR A 208 21.09 -1.36 -14.06
C TYR A 208 19.80 -1.02 -13.30
N GLU A 209 18.91 -0.26 -13.93
CA GLU A 209 17.59 0.13 -13.38
C GLU A 209 16.68 -1.08 -13.07
N THR A 210 16.95 -2.20 -13.71
CA THR A 210 16.32 -3.51 -13.57
C THR A 210 16.73 -4.27 -12.30
N SER A 211 17.72 -3.80 -11.53
CA SER A 211 18.31 -4.52 -10.38
C SER A 211 17.28 -5.15 -9.44
N TYR A 212 16.20 -4.41 -9.16
CA TYR A 212 15.15 -4.83 -8.21
C TYR A 212 13.81 -5.12 -8.89
N ARG A 213 13.85 -5.21 -10.22
CA ARG A 213 12.72 -5.57 -11.06
C ARG A 213 12.73 -7.08 -11.25
N TYR A 214 11.54 -7.63 -11.31
CA TYR A 214 11.30 -8.99 -11.72
C TYR A 214 10.05 -8.97 -12.60
N PHE A 215 9.83 -10.04 -13.35
CA PHE A 215 8.58 -10.29 -14.02
C PHE A 215 8.25 -11.77 -13.96
N ILE A 216 6.96 -12.10 -13.93
CA ILE A 216 6.50 -13.48 -14.07
C ILE A 216 6.73 -13.90 -15.51
N SER A 217 7.47 -14.99 -15.69
CA SER A 217 7.92 -15.48 -16.99
C SER A 217 7.21 -16.73 -17.45
N ASN A 218 6.46 -17.41 -16.58
CA ASN A 218 5.81 -18.67 -16.89
C ASN A 218 4.34 -18.43 -17.27
N ARG A 219 3.93 -18.84 -18.48
CA ARG A 219 2.59 -18.61 -19.03
C ARG A 219 1.47 -19.24 -18.21
N SER A 220 1.61 -20.48 -17.76
CA SER A 220 0.59 -21.13 -16.92
C SER A 220 0.37 -20.36 -15.60
N THR A 221 1.44 -19.87 -14.98
CA THR A 221 1.36 -18.98 -13.80
C THR A 221 0.65 -17.67 -14.11
N ILE A 222 0.95 -17.05 -15.26
CA ILE A 222 0.30 -15.81 -15.70
C ILE A 222 -1.20 -16.01 -15.92
N LYS A 223 -1.58 -17.04 -16.69
CA LYS A 223 -2.99 -17.37 -16.99
C LYS A 223 -3.78 -17.60 -15.71
N ASP A 224 -3.18 -18.31 -14.77
CA ASP A 224 -3.77 -18.58 -13.47
C ASP A 224 -3.88 -17.32 -12.57
N ILE A 225 -2.93 -16.38 -12.66
CA ILE A 225 -3.06 -15.08 -11.99
C ILE A 225 -4.15 -14.24 -12.64
N ILE A 226 -4.19 -14.23 -13.98
CA ILE A 226 -5.18 -13.50 -14.78
C ILE A 226 -6.61 -13.92 -14.41
N SER A 227 -6.85 -15.23 -14.19
CA SER A 227 -8.16 -15.72 -13.76
C SER A 227 -8.61 -15.16 -12.40
N LYS A 228 -7.67 -14.67 -11.57
CA LYS A 228 -7.92 -14.07 -10.26
C LYS A 228 -7.93 -12.53 -10.26
N LEU A 229 -7.66 -11.89 -11.40
CA LEU A 229 -7.70 -10.42 -11.52
C LEU A 229 -9.12 -9.84 -11.47
N GLY A 230 -10.16 -10.67 -11.52
CA GLY A 230 -11.55 -10.22 -11.56
C GLY A 230 -11.96 -9.60 -12.90
N ILE A 231 -11.25 -9.90 -14.00
CA ILE A 231 -11.60 -9.44 -15.36
C ILE A 231 -13.01 -9.93 -15.75
N THR A 232 -13.33 -11.17 -15.38
CA THR A 232 -14.60 -11.84 -15.68
C THR A 232 -15.54 -11.90 -14.48
N SER A 233 -15.33 -11.08 -13.44
CA SER A 233 -16.19 -11.10 -12.25
C SER A 233 -17.63 -10.72 -12.59
N GLU A 234 -18.60 -11.38 -11.97
CA GLU A 234 -20.03 -11.10 -12.18
C GLU A 234 -20.40 -9.63 -11.90
N GLU A 235 -19.72 -8.98 -10.96
CA GLU A 235 -19.90 -7.57 -10.63
C GLU A 235 -19.69 -6.63 -11.83
N ARG A 236 -18.94 -7.07 -12.85
CA ARG A 236 -18.69 -6.31 -14.09
C ARG A 236 -19.74 -6.54 -15.18
N LYS A 237 -20.70 -7.45 -14.99
CA LYS A 237 -21.82 -7.72 -15.92
C LYS A 237 -21.38 -7.95 -17.37
N GLY A 238 -20.19 -8.55 -17.54
CA GLY A 238 -19.62 -8.83 -18.85
C GLY A 238 -19.05 -7.63 -19.61
N GLU A 239 -18.99 -6.44 -19.01
CA GLU A 239 -18.32 -5.27 -19.57
C GLU A 239 -16.84 -5.55 -19.83
N LYS A 240 -16.30 -4.98 -20.92
CA LYS A 240 -14.87 -5.08 -21.19
C LYS A 240 -14.09 -4.16 -20.26
N VAL A 241 -12.88 -4.58 -19.90
CA VAL A 241 -12.00 -3.84 -19.00
C VAL A 241 -10.78 -3.27 -19.71
N THR A 242 -10.35 -2.09 -19.28
CA THR A 242 -9.04 -1.54 -19.61
C THR A 242 -8.08 -1.80 -18.46
N ILE A 243 -6.93 -2.40 -18.76
CA ILE A 243 -5.91 -2.71 -17.77
C ILE A 243 -4.81 -1.65 -17.86
N ILE A 244 -4.54 -0.97 -16.75
CA ILE A 244 -3.36 -0.13 -16.60
C ILE A 244 -2.31 -0.98 -15.88
N GLU A 245 -1.25 -1.35 -16.59
CA GLU A 245 -0.19 -2.22 -16.09
C GLU A 245 1.03 -1.39 -15.65
N GLY A 246 1.24 -1.29 -14.35
CA GLY A 246 2.44 -0.70 -13.77
C GLY A 246 3.59 -1.70 -13.70
N TYR A 247 4.76 -1.32 -14.21
CA TYR A 247 5.95 -2.17 -14.23
C TYR A 247 5.76 -3.49 -14.99
N PRO A 248 5.29 -3.46 -16.25
CA PRO A 248 5.03 -4.66 -17.05
C PRO A 248 6.29 -5.50 -17.33
N GLY A 249 7.48 -4.91 -17.18
CA GLY A 249 8.71 -5.56 -17.60
C GLY A 249 8.67 -5.76 -19.12
N PRO A 250 9.06 -6.93 -19.64
CA PRO A 250 9.05 -7.17 -21.08
C PRO A 250 7.66 -7.50 -21.65
N GLY A 251 6.57 -7.35 -20.88
CA GLY A 251 5.19 -7.49 -21.39
C GLY A 251 4.65 -8.91 -21.43
N THR A 252 5.09 -9.79 -20.52
CA THR A 252 4.61 -11.18 -20.45
C THR A 252 3.13 -11.28 -20.05
N PHE A 253 2.68 -10.42 -19.14
CA PHE A 253 1.27 -10.29 -18.79
C PHE A 253 0.45 -9.64 -19.90
N ALA A 254 0.92 -8.52 -20.47
CA ALA A 254 0.25 -7.86 -21.59
C ALA A 254 -0.06 -8.82 -22.74
N ASP A 255 0.91 -9.66 -23.16
CA ASP A 255 0.71 -10.68 -24.21
C ASP A 255 -0.45 -11.63 -23.88
N GLU A 256 -0.55 -12.13 -22.65
CA GLU A 256 -1.64 -13.02 -22.24
C GLU A 256 -2.98 -12.31 -22.01
N MET A 257 -2.97 -11.09 -21.45
CA MET A 257 -4.18 -10.31 -21.21
C MET A 257 -4.87 -9.91 -22.51
N LEU A 258 -4.12 -9.54 -23.55
CA LEU A 258 -4.67 -9.07 -24.82
C LEU A 258 -5.35 -10.18 -25.64
N LYS A 259 -5.02 -11.46 -25.35
CA LYS A 259 -5.71 -12.64 -25.91
C LYS A 259 -7.13 -12.80 -25.36
N LEU A 260 -7.46 -12.17 -24.23
CA LEU A 260 -8.79 -12.26 -23.65
C LEU A 260 -9.78 -11.31 -24.35
N PRO A 261 -10.97 -11.77 -24.76
CA PRO A 261 -11.97 -10.91 -25.42
C PRO A 261 -12.60 -9.89 -24.47
N LYS A 262 -12.52 -10.13 -23.15
CA LYS A 262 -13.01 -9.23 -22.11
C LYS A 262 -12.01 -8.13 -21.74
N VAL A 263 -10.76 -8.23 -22.18
CA VAL A 263 -9.81 -7.12 -22.07
C VAL A 263 -9.98 -6.26 -23.31
N GLU A 264 -10.35 -5.01 -23.15
CA GLU A 264 -10.45 -4.08 -24.27
C GLU A 264 -9.08 -3.60 -24.69
N LYS A 265 -8.32 -3.10 -23.71
CA LYS A 265 -7.06 -2.40 -23.91
C LYS A 265 -6.12 -2.64 -22.73
N VAL A 266 -4.82 -2.74 -22.99
CA VAL A 266 -3.76 -2.75 -21.99
C VAL A 266 -2.90 -1.51 -22.19
N ILE A 267 -2.63 -0.77 -21.11
CA ILE A 267 -1.78 0.42 -21.10
C ILE A 267 -0.60 0.16 -20.16
N ALA A 268 0.57 -0.07 -20.75
CA ALA A 268 1.82 -0.35 -20.06
C ALA A 268 2.52 0.94 -19.59
N LEU A 269 2.81 1.02 -18.29
CA LEU A 269 3.59 2.10 -17.67
C LEU A 269 5.01 1.58 -17.36
N GLU A 270 5.95 1.80 -18.29
CA GLU A 270 7.32 1.33 -18.17
C GLU A 270 8.31 2.42 -18.55
N SER A 271 9.35 2.64 -17.73
CA SER A 271 10.39 3.63 -18.04
C SER A 271 11.73 3.00 -18.42
N THR A 272 11.93 1.71 -18.13
CA THR A 272 13.23 1.08 -18.35
C THR A 272 13.44 0.74 -19.84
N PRO A 273 14.46 1.30 -20.52
CA PRO A 273 14.58 1.21 -21.99
C PRO A 273 14.61 -0.21 -22.55
N CYS A 274 15.29 -1.15 -21.89
CA CYS A 274 15.36 -2.54 -22.36
C CYS A 274 13.99 -3.24 -22.35
N TYR A 275 13.10 -2.85 -21.43
CA TYR A 275 11.73 -3.36 -21.37
C TYR A 275 10.84 -2.66 -22.39
N VAL A 276 10.88 -1.32 -22.47
CA VAL A 276 10.15 -0.52 -23.48
C VAL A 276 10.40 -1.04 -24.89
N SER A 277 11.66 -1.33 -25.24
CA SER A 277 12.03 -1.91 -26.54
C SER A 277 11.29 -3.23 -26.81
N LYS A 278 11.14 -4.11 -25.82
CA LYS A 278 10.41 -5.38 -25.98
C LYS A 278 8.91 -5.20 -26.04
N LEU A 279 8.35 -4.23 -25.31
CA LEU A 279 6.94 -3.86 -25.46
C LEU A 279 6.65 -3.34 -26.88
N GLY A 280 7.57 -2.56 -27.47
CA GLY A 280 7.46 -2.12 -28.85
C GLY A 280 7.43 -3.28 -29.85
N LEU A 281 8.27 -4.30 -29.64
CA LEU A 281 8.24 -5.53 -30.46
C LEU A 281 6.93 -6.30 -30.30
N LEU A 282 6.40 -6.43 -29.08
CA LEU A 282 5.10 -7.05 -28.85
C LEU A 282 3.99 -6.33 -29.62
N LYS A 283 3.96 -4.99 -29.54
CA LYS A 283 2.98 -4.18 -30.26
C LYS A 283 3.07 -4.38 -31.78
N ALA A 284 4.28 -4.37 -32.33
CA ALA A 284 4.51 -4.58 -33.76
C ALA A 284 4.07 -5.98 -34.22
N GLN A 285 4.37 -7.02 -33.44
CA GLN A 285 3.96 -8.39 -33.75
C GLN A 285 2.44 -8.59 -33.69
N MET A 286 1.77 -7.92 -32.76
CA MET A 286 0.30 -7.93 -32.73
C MET A 286 -0.28 -7.33 -34.02
N GLU A 287 0.23 -6.16 -34.41
CA GLU A 287 -0.20 -5.48 -35.65
C GLU A 287 0.04 -6.34 -36.90
N GLU A 288 1.17 -7.04 -36.96
CA GLU A 288 1.50 -7.97 -38.05
C GLU A 288 0.55 -9.18 -38.10
N LYS A 289 0.24 -9.79 -36.95
CA LYS A 289 -0.67 -10.95 -36.87
C LYS A 289 -2.12 -10.58 -37.16
N GLN A 290 -2.55 -9.41 -36.70
CA GLN A 290 -3.90 -8.90 -36.90
C GLN A 290 -3.86 -7.37 -36.97
N PRO A 291 -3.99 -6.77 -38.16
CA PRO A 291 -4.01 -5.33 -38.34
C PRO A 291 -5.06 -4.65 -37.45
N GLY A 292 -4.68 -3.53 -36.83
CA GLY A 292 -5.46 -2.79 -35.83
C GLY A 292 -5.40 -3.36 -34.41
N SER A 293 -4.91 -4.59 -34.21
CA SER A 293 -4.80 -5.15 -32.85
C SER A 293 -3.74 -4.45 -32.00
N GLY A 294 -2.77 -3.78 -32.62
CA GLY A 294 -1.78 -2.94 -31.94
C GLY A 294 -2.39 -1.73 -31.22
N GLU A 295 -3.59 -1.28 -31.61
CA GLU A 295 -4.32 -0.18 -30.93
C GLU A 295 -4.82 -0.58 -29.53
N ARG A 296 -5.01 -1.88 -29.30
CA ARG A 296 -5.38 -2.43 -27.99
C ARG A 296 -4.21 -2.42 -27.02
N PHE A 297 -2.98 -2.16 -27.48
CA PHE A 297 -1.80 -2.11 -26.64
C PHE A 297 -1.09 -0.76 -26.71
N ASP A 298 -1.13 -0.04 -25.59
CA ASP A 298 -0.53 1.26 -25.45
C ASP A 298 0.67 1.21 -24.50
N ILE A 299 1.72 1.95 -24.86
CA ILE A 299 2.95 2.06 -24.06
C ILE A 299 3.13 3.53 -23.69
N LEU A 300 3.22 3.80 -22.40
CA LEU A 300 3.59 5.10 -21.85
C LEU A 300 4.96 4.95 -21.19
N GLU A 301 5.95 5.63 -21.77
CA GLU A 301 7.36 5.57 -21.34
C GLU A 301 7.59 6.35 -20.03
N SER A 302 7.03 5.83 -18.94
CA SER A 302 7.02 6.51 -17.65
C SER A 302 6.81 5.54 -16.50
N SER A 303 7.40 5.85 -15.34
CA SER A 303 7.33 5.00 -14.16
C SER A 303 5.99 5.12 -13.45
N ALA A 304 5.36 3.99 -13.12
CA ALA A 304 4.13 3.96 -12.32
C ALA A 304 4.28 4.58 -10.91
N TYR A 305 5.51 4.82 -10.43
CA TYR A 305 5.75 5.53 -9.17
C TYR A 305 5.39 7.03 -9.23
N MET A 306 5.51 7.66 -10.40
CA MET A 306 5.42 9.10 -10.52
C MET A 306 3.96 9.54 -10.72
N TRP A 307 3.47 10.44 -9.88
CA TRP A 307 2.11 10.98 -10.03
C TRP A 307 1.87 11.64 -11.40
N THR A 308 2.89 12.31 -11.94
CA THR A 308 2.83 12.96 -13.26
C THR A 308 2.61 11.99 -14.41
N THR A 309 2.92 10.71 -14.24
CA THR A 309 2.62 9.65 -15.24
C THR A 309 1.13 9.52 -15.48
N TYR A 310 0.32 9.67 -14.44
CA TYR A 310 -1.13 9.53 -14.55
C TYR A 310 -1.80 10.78 -15.14
N ASN A 311 -1.20 11.96 -14.95
CA ASN A 311 -1.61 13.16 -15.69
C ASN A 311 -1.34 12.95 -17.18
N LYS A 312 -0.11 12.54 -17.54
CA LYS A 312 0.23 12.21 -18.94
C LYS A 312 -0.69 11.14 -19.54
N LEU A 313 -1.07 10.13 -18.75
CA LEU A 313 -1.99 9.07 -19.18
C LEU A 313 -3.35 9.64 -19.61
N VAL A 314 -3.89 10.57 -18.81
CA VAL A 314 -5.17 11.23 -19.07
C VAL A 314 -5.05 12.26 -20.18
N ASP A 315 -4.08 13.16 -20.09
CA ASP A 315 -3.86 14.26 -21.02
C ASP A 315 -3.51 13.77 -22.44
N SER A 316 -2.95 12.56 -22.57
CA SER A 316 -2.69 11.92 -23.88
C SER A 316 -3.91 11.22 -24.48
N GLY A 317 -5.08 11.29 -23.84
CA GLY A 317 -6.33 10.71 -24.34
C GLY A 317 -6.37 9.18 -24.33
N ARG A 318 -5.42 8.51 -23.68
CA ARG A 318 -5.32 7.02 -23.71
C ARG A 318 -6.48 6.32 -23.01
N LEU A 319 -7.22 7.05 -22.17
CA LEU A 319 -8.44 6.60 -21.49
C LEU A 319 -9.74 7.15 -22.12
N ALA A 320 -9.65 7.96 -23.18
CA ALA A 320 -10.82 8.64 -23.76
C ALA A 320 -11.88 7.67 -24.31
N HIS A 321 -11.51 6.44 -24.68
CA HIS A 321 -12.43 5.39 -25.11
C HIS A 321 -13.38 4.89 -24.00
N LEU A 322 -13.12 5.27 -22.75
CA LEU A 322 -13.98 4.98 -21.59
C LEU A 322 -15.01 6.08 -21.32
N ASN A 323 -14.98 7.19 -22.05
CA ASN A 323 -15.98 8.24 -21.92
C ASN A 323 -17.39 7.65 -22.14
N ASN A 324 -18.36 8.16 -21.37
CA ASN A 324 -19.75 7.71 -21.35
C ASN A 324 -20.01 6.31 -20.72
N ARG A 325 -19.02 5.69 -20.06
CA ARG A 325 -19.21 4.38 -19.41
C ARG A 325 -19.57 4.44 -17.93
N VAL A 326 -19.16 5.50 -17.25
CA VAL A 326 -19.40 5.65 -15.81
C VAL A 326 -20.30 6.86 -15.61
N THR A 327 -21.46 6.62 -15.00
CA THR A 327 -22.46 7.65 -14.69
C THR A 327 -22.34 8.08 -13.23
N THR A 328 -22.41 9.38 -12.98
CA THR A 328 -22.53 9.98 -11.65
C THR A 328 -23.99 10.04 -11.20
N SER A 329 -24.24 10.38 -9.93
CA SER A 329 -25.60 10.40 -9.38
C SER A 329 -26.51 11.49 -9.99
N ASP A 330 -25.93 12.52 -10.58
CA ASP A 330 -26.65 13.59 -11.30
C ASP A 330 -27.01 13.21 -12.75
N GLY A 331 -26.65 12.00 -13.20
CA GLY A 331 -26.88 11.53 -14.56
C GLY A 331 -25.84 11.99 -15.58
N SER A 332 -24.83 12.78 -15.17
CA SER A 332 -23.70 13.11 -16.04
C SER A 332 -22.74 11.92 -16.18
N PHE A 333 -21.83 12.01 -17.15
CA PHE A 333 -20.81 10.99 -17.37
C PHE A 333 -19.46 11.47 -16.84
N VAL A 334 -18.71 10.54 -16.24
CA VAL A 334 -17.32 10.77 -15.84
C VAL A 334 -16.47 10.97 -17.10
N ASP A 335 -15.76 12.08 -17.15
CA ASP A 335 -14.78 12.38 -18.20
C ASP A 335 -13.42 11.75 -17.86
N PHE A 336 -12.93 10.88 -18.76
CA PHE A 336 -11.62 10.23 -18.66
C PHE A 336 -10.51 10.99 -19.42
N SER A 337 -10.84 12.16 -19.99
CA SER A 337 -9.90 13.01 -20.74
C SER A 337 -9.44 14.24 -19.98
N THR A 338 -10.10 14.60 -18.87
CA THR A 338 -9.69 15.74 -18.04
C THR A 338 -8.91 15.31 -16.79
N SER A 339 -7.87 16.09 -16.50
CA SER A 339 -7.14 16.02 -15.24
C SER A 339 -7.80 16.83 -14.12
N ASP A 340 -8.95 17.43 -14.37
CA ASP A 340 -9.71 18.14 -13.34
C ASP A 340 -10.19 17.18 -12.24
N PHE A 341 -10.13 17.67 -11.01
CA PHE A 341 -10.49 16.89 -9.85
C PHE A 341 -11.79 17.42 -9.25
N ILE A 342 -12.85 16.61 -9.38
CA ILE A 342 -14.13 16.85 -8.72
C ILE A 342 -14.23 15.85 -7.56
N SER A 343 -14.20 16.37 -6.33
CA SER A 343 -14.33 15.55 -5.13
C SER A 343 -15.77 15.13 -4.92
N LEU A 344 -16.13 13.95 -5.45
CA LEU A 344 -17.44 13.33 -5.21
C LEU A 344 -17.37 12.43 -3.96
N PRO A 345 -18.46 12.28 -3.20
CA PRO A 345 -18.49 11.34 -2.07
C PRO A 345 -18.48 9.88 -2.56
N HIS A 346 -18.09 8.94 -1.70
CA HIS A 346 -18.17 7.50 -2.04
C HIS A 346 -19.60 7.01 -2.25
N SER A 347 -20.62 7.72 -1.77
CA SER A 347 -22.03 7.41 -2.03
C SER A 347 -22.49 7.70 -3.47
N ASP A 348 -21.68 8.36 -4.29
CA ASP A 348 -22.02 8.67 -5.68
C ASP A 348 -22.08 7.39 -6.55
N ALA A 349 -22.99 7.39 -7.53
CA ALA A 349 -23.22 6.25 -8.43
C ALA A 349 -21.95 5.79 -9.16
N SER A 350 -21.03 6.71 -9.49
CA SER A 350 -19.74 6.39 -10.14
C SER A 350 -18.81 5.54 -9.27
N TRP A 351 -19.02 5.52 -7.95
CA TRP A 351 -18.24 4.73 -7.00
C TRP A 351 -18.90 3.41 -6.64
N GLN A 352 -20.23 3.35 -6.63
CA GLN A 352 -20.94 2.17 -6.16
C GLN A 352 -20.64 0.93 -7.01
N LYS A 353 -20.41 1.11 -8.31
CA LYS A 353 -19.99 0.04 -9.22
C LYS A 353 -18.47 0.02 -9.43
N LEU A 354 -17.92 -1.15 -9.74
CA LEU A 354 -16.53 -1.24 -10.18
C LEU A 354 -16.31 -0.43 -11.46
N SER A 355 -15.20 0.28 -11.49
CA SER A 355 -14.75 0.98 -12.71
C SER A 355 -14.43 -0.03 -13.81
N PRO A 356 -14.61 0.33 -15.10
CA PRO A 356 -14.10 -0.47 -16.23
C PRO A 356 -12.56 -0.54 -16.27
N ILE A 357 -11.87 0.15 -15.35
CA ILE A 357 -10.42 0.10 -15.19
C ILE A 357 -10.02 -0.95 -14.13
N ILE A 358 -8.99 -1.73 -14.45
CA ILE A 358 -8.20 -2.49 -13.47
C ILE A 358 -6.78 -1.92 -13.46
N PHE A 359 -6.25 -1.63 -12.28
CA PHE A 359 -4.83 -1.34 -12.13
C PHE A 359 -4.09 -2.60 -11.69
N PHE A 360 -3.16 -3.07 -12.50
CA PHE A 360 -2.34 -4.24 -12.20
C PHE A 360 -0.87 -3.82 -12.11
N ALA A 361 -0.11 -4.30 -11.12
CA ALA A 361 1.32 -4.00 -11.05
C ALA A 361 2.18 -5.12 -10.46
N GLN A 362 3.36 -5.30 -11.05
CA GLN A 362 4.42 -6.13 -10.50
C GLN A 362 5.35 -5.24 -9.67
N LEU A 363 5.05 -5.08 -8.37
CA LEU A 363 5.73 -4.10 -7.53
C LEU A 363 7.22 -4.42 -7.41
N PRO A 364 8.13 -3.48 -7.71
CA PRO A 364 9.56 -3.67 -7.52
C PRO A 364 9.85 -4.11 -6.09
N ASN A 365 10.80 -5.03 -5.89
CA ASN A 365 11.15 -5.53 -4.56
C ASN A 365 12.05 -4.54 -3.80
N THR A 366 11.50 -3.35 -3.57
CA THR A 366 12.15 -2.22 -2.92
C THR A 366 11.17 -1.51 -2.01
N VAL A 367 11.69 -0.60 -1.17
CA VAL A 367 10.85 0.30 -0.37
C VAL A 367 9.94 1.15 -1.27
N TYR A 368 10.38 1.51 -2.48
CA TYR A 368 9.56 2.29 -3.44
C TYR A 368 8.31 1.54 -3.90
N GLY A 369 8.39 0.21 -4.09
CA GLY A 369 7.23 -0.60 -4.42
C GLY A 369 6.18 -0.57 -3.31
N GLU A 370 6.60 -0.68 -2.04
CA GLU A 370 5.70 -0.56 -0.90
C GLU A 370 5.17 0.87 -0.70
N GLN A 371 5.98 1.88 -0.96
CA GLN A 371 5.57 3.28 -0.90
C GLN A 371 4.49 3.58 -1.94
N LEU A 372 4.66 3.12 -3.18
CA LEU A 372 3.65 3.23 -4.22
C LEU A 372 2.33 2.57 -3.79
N PHE A 373 2.40 1.35 -3.27
CA PHE A 373 1.22 0.67 -2.73
C PHE A 373 0.53 1.52 -1.65
N ALA A 374 1.26 1.99 -0.65
CA ALA A 374 0.70 2.81 0.43
C ALA A 374 0.08 4.12 -0.07
N GLN A 375 0.74 4.80 -1.02
CA GLN A 375 0.26 6.02 -1.66
C GLN A 375 -1.07 5.80 -2.40
N ILE A 376 -1.16 4.73 -3.20
CA ILE A 376 -2.37 4.36 -3.92
C ILE A 376 -3.50 4.05 -2.93
N ILE A 377 -3.23 3.30 -1.86
CA ILE A 377 -4.27 2.96 -0.88
C ILE A 377 -4.83 4.20 -0.18
N THR A 378 -3.98 5.14 0.26
CA THR A 378 -4.45 6.41 0.86
C THR A 378 -5.28 7.22 -0.14
N ALA A 379 -4.98 7.17 -1.44
CA ALA A 379 -5.74 7.88 -2.47
C ALA A 379 -7.22 7.46 -2.57
N ILE A 380 -7.58 6.24 -2.11
CA ILE A 380 -8.97 5.75 -2.06
C ILE A 380 -9.86 6.68 -1.23
N ALA A 381 -9.38 7.12 -0.07
CA ALA A 381 -10.18 7.88 0.90
C ALA A 381 -10.65 9.23 0.34
N ASN A 382 -9.80 9.89 -0.46
CA ASN A 382 -10.13 11.19 -1.05
C ASN A 382 -10.62 11.08 -2.51
N ARG A 383 -10.76 9.86 -3.04
CA ARG A 383 -11.04 9.59 -4.46
C ARG A 383 -10.11 10.34 -5.42
N ILE A 384 -8.85 10.57 -5.03
CA ILE A 384 -7.83 11.21 -5.88
C ILE A 384 -7.15 10.18 -6.79
N TRP A 385 -6.18 10.60 -7.61
CA TRP A 385 -5.52 9.73 -8.59
C TRP A 385 -6.55 9.16 -9.56
N LEU A 386 -6.48 7.87 -9.92
CA LEU A 386 -7.44 7.23 -10.82
C LEU A 386 -8.81 7.00 -10.17
N PHE A 387 -8.92 7.08 -8.83
CA PHE A 387 -10.19 6.90 -8.11
C PHE A 387 -11.21 8.01 -8.34
N ARG A 388 -10.79 9.11 -8.98
CA ARG A 388 -11.71 10.13 -9.52
C ARG A 388 -12.62 9.55 -10.60
N HIS A 389 -12.15 8.52 -11.30
CA HIS A 389 -12.90 7.85 -12.37
C HIS A 389 -13.71 6.63 -11.89
N GLY A 390 -13.95 6.52 -10.58
CA GLY A 390 -14.77 5.47 -9.97
C GLY A 390 -13.96 4.47 -9.15
N ARG A 391 -14.61 3.35 -8.79
CA ARG A 391 -14.06 2.36 -7.86
C ARG A 391 -13.16 1.35 -8.58
N ILE A 392 -11.88 1.68 -8.70
CA ILE A 392 -10.90 0.89 -9.44
C ILE A 392 -10.40 -0.29 -8.61
N GLN A 393 -10.48 -1.48 -9.18
CA GLN A 393 -9.89 -2.69 -8.61
C GLN A 393 -8.38 -2.68 -8.83
N LEU A 394 -7.62 -2.95 -7.77
CA LEU A 394 -6.17 -3.02 -7.81
C LEU A 394 -5.73 -4.48 -7.71
N SER A 395 -4.65 -4.84 -8.39
CA SER A 395 -4.01 -6.16 -8.25
C SER A 395 -2.50 -6.03 -8.28
N PHE A 396 -1.83 -6.71 -7.36
CA PHE A 396 -0.39 -6.58 -7.15
C PHE A 396 0.28 -7.94 -7.06
N ILE A 397 1.41 -8.08 -7.75
CA ILE A 397 2.45 -9.05 -7.38
C ILE A 397 3.42 -8.32 -6.47
N CYS A 398 3.66 -8.86 -5.28
CA CYS A 398 4.44 -8.17 -4.26
C CYS A 398 5.10 -9.14 -3.27
N GLY A 399 5.96 -8.63 -2.40
CA GLY A 399 6.59 -9.46 -1.37
C GLY A 399 5.60 -9.93 -0.31
N GLU A 400 5.76 -11.16 0.17
CA GLU A 400 4.91 -11.81 1.18
C GLU A 400 4.75 -10.97 2.46
N SER A 401 5.80 -10.25 2.87
CA SER A 401 5.77 -9.35 4.04
C SER A 401 4.77 -8.19 3.88
N LEU A 402 4.61 -7.66 2.66
CA LEU A 402 3.61 -6.63 2.39
C LEU A 402 2.20 -7.22 2.54
N ALA A 403 1.93 -8.35 1.88
CA ALA A 403 0.65 -9.04 1.96
C ALA A 403 0.27 -9.42 3.41
N LYS A 404 1.22 -10.00 4.17
CA LYS A 404 1.02 -10.32 5.60
C LYS A 404 0.60 -9.11 6.43
N ARG A 405 1.20 -7.93 6.19
CA ARG A 405 0.80 -6.70 6.88
C ARG A 405 -0.57 -6.21 6.45
N CYS A 406 -0.92 -6.33 5.17
CA CYS A 406 -2.25 -5.95 4.65
C CYS A 406 -3.38 -6.82 5.22
N LEU A 407 -3.11 -8.10 5.46
CA LEU A 407 -4.09 -9.07 5.99
C LEU A 407 -4.09 -9.16 7.52
N ALA A 408 -3.14 -8.51 8.20
CA ALA A 408 -2.99 -8.62 9.65
C ALA A 408 -4.22 -8.07 10.39
N GLU A 409 -4.89 -8.93 11.14
CA GLU A 409 -6.05 -8.57 11.95
C GLU A 409 -5.68 -7.92 13.29
N ALA A 410 -6.68 -7.39 13.97
CA ALA A 410 -6.51 -6.85 15.33
C ALA A 410 -5.95 -7.92 16.28
N GLY A 411 -4.95 -7.55 17.06
CA GLY A 411 -4.26 -8.45 17.99
C GLY A 411 -3.07 -9.21 17.39
N ASP A 412 -2.84 -9.19 16.07
CA ASP A 412 -1.60 -9.73 15.49
C ASP A 412 -0.39 -8.88 15.91
N LYS A 413 0.37 -9.39 16.87
CA LYS A 413 1.54 -8.69 17.44
C LYS A 413 2.71 -8.57 16.47
N ALA A 414 2.73 -9.35 15.40
CA ALA A 414 3.82 -9.36 14.45
C ALA A 414 3.57 -8.38 13.31
N SER A 415 2.46 -8.55 12.60
CA SER A 415 2.25 -7.92 11.30
C SER A 415 1.27 -6.76 11.34
N ARG A 416 0.44 -6.65 12.39
CA ARG A 416 -0.50 -5.53 12.53
C ARG A 416 0.25 -4.21 12.67
N GLY A 417 -0.15 -3.24 11.87
CA GLY A 417 0.40 -1.89 11.86
C GLY A 417 -0.48 -0.91 11.10
N LYS A 418 0.02 0.32 10.94
CA LYS A 418 -0.68 1.41 10.23
C LYS A 418 -1.14 0.97 8.85
N LEU A 419 -0.23 0.43 8.03
CA LEU A 419 -0.54 0.06 6.64
C LEU A 419 -1.72 -0.91 6.54
N GLY A 420 -1.69 -2.03 7.25
CA GLY A 420 -2.79 -3.01 7.24
C GLY A 420 -4.11 -2.45 7.73
N THR A 421 -4.05 -1.60 8.76
CA THR A 421 -5.25 -0.91 9.28
C THR A 421 -5.83 0.04 8.24
N THR A 422 -5.00 0.85 7.58
CA THR A 422 -5.43 1.74 6.50
C THR A 422 -6.05 0.96 5.34
N VAL A 423 -5.38 -0.10 4.88
CA VAL A 423 -5.88 -0.93 3.78
C VAL A 423 -7.25 -1.51 4.12
N GLN A 424 -7.40 -2.17 5.27
CA GLN A 424 -8.65 -2.83 5.64
C GLN A 424 -9.80 -1.86 5.97
N CYS A 425 -9.50 -0.63 6.34
CA CYS A 425 -10.51 0.42 6.49
C CYS A 425 -11.04 0.94 5.15
N LEU A 426 -10.22 0.92 4.10
CA LEU A 426 -10.56 1.52 2.81
C LEU A 426 -10.93 0.48 1.73
N ALA A 427 -10.47 -0.76 1.86
CA ALA A 427 -10.55 -1.78 0.84
C ALA A 427 -10.65 -3.19 1.42
N ASP A 428 -11.19 -4.10 0.62
CA ASP A 428 -11.13 -5.54 0.83
C ASP A 428 -9.91 -6.13 0.13
N VAL A 429 -9.21 -7.03 0.82
CA VAL A 429 -7.98 -7.66 0.33
C VAL A 429 -8.22 -9.14 0.15
N GLN A 430 -7.93 -9.66 -1.04
CA GLN A 430 -7.99 -11.08 -1.36
C GLN A 430 -6.62 -11.55 -1.83
N VAL A 431 -6.14 -12.67 -1.29
CA VAL A 431 -4.94 -13.33 -1.81
C VAL A 431 -5.36 -14.28 -2.92
N GLY A 432 -4.82 -14.07 -4.12
CA GLY A 432 -5.03 -14.99 -5.23
C GLY A 432 -3.97 -16.08 -5.30
N ARG A 433 -2.72 -15.76 -4.95
CA ARG A 433 -1.64 -16.77 -4.83
C ARG A 433 -0.74 -16.49 -3.65
N TYR A 434 -0.49 -17.52 -2.85
CA TYR A 434 0.41 -17.49 -1.72
C TYR A 434 1.86 -17.76 -2.13
N ALA A 435 2.80 -17.37 -1.26
CA ALA A 435 4.23 -17.49 -1.51
C ALA A 435 4.71 -18.92 -1.80
N HIS A 436 4.09 -19.92 -1.17
CA HIS A 436 4.46 -21.34 -1.36
C HIS A 436 4.00 -21.88 -2.72
N GLU A 437 2.95 -21.32 -3.32
CA GLU A 437 2.44 -21.72 -4.65
C GLU A 437 3.28 -21.11 -5.78
N LEU A 438 4.09 -20.11 -5.46
CA LEU A 438 5.02 -19.44 -6.37
C LEU A 438 6.48 -19.84 -6.06
N GLN A 439 6.67 -20.97 -5.36
CA GLN A 439 7.97 -21.63 -5.22
C GLN A 439 8.02 -22.91 -6.08
N PRO A 440 9.20 -23.28 -6.61
CA PRO A 440 10.45 -22.52 -6.56
C PRO A 440 10.42 -21.24 -7.40
N HIS A 441 10.96 -20.15 -6.87
CA HIS A 441 10.91 -18.83 -7.52
C HIS A 441 11.35 -18.83 -9.00
N GLY A 442 12.42 -19.56 -9.33
CA GLY A 442 12.94 -19.63 -10.71
C GLY A 442 11.98 -20.27 -11.73
N HIS A 443 10.95 -20.98 -11.26
CA HIS A 443 9.93 -21.60 -12.12
C HIS A 443 8.86 -20.60 -12.58
N HIS A 444 8.72 -19.48 -11.86
CA HIS A 444 7.68 -18.50 -12.11
C HIS A 444 8.25 -17.16 -12.55
N PHE A 445 9.44 -16.79 -12.07
CA PHE A 445 9.97 -15.43 -12.20
C PHE A 445 11.32 -15.36 -12.91
N PHE A 446 11.55 -14.23 -13.56
CA PHE A 446 12.88 -13.77 -13.97
C PHE A 446 13.22 -12.42 -13.32
N PRO A 447 14.47 -12.22 -12.83
CA PRO A 447 15.56 -13.18 -12.78
C PRO A 447 15.27 -14.34 -11.79
N PRO A 448 15.81 -15.55 -12.00
CA PRO A 448 15.52 -16.70 -11.14
C PRO A 448 15.98 -16.48 -9.70
N THR A 449 16.99 -15.61 -9.51
CA THR A 449 17.43 -15.10 -8.21
C THR A 449 17.14 -13.61 -8.11
N MET A 450 16.34 -13.21 -7.14
CA MET A 450 16.07 -11.78 -6.90
C MET A 450 17.28 -11.08 -6.28
N ALA A 451 17.71 -9.94 -6.85
CA ALA A 451 18.61 -9.05 -6.12
C ALA A 451 17.81 -8.30 -5.05
N MET A 452 18.40 -8.15 -3.87
CA MET A 452 17.76 -7.46 -2.74
C MET A 452 18.14 -5.98 -2.74
N GLY A 453 17.11 -5.12 -2.64
CA GLY A 453 17.24 -3.68 -2.46
C GLY A 453 18.22 -3.29 -1.34
N PRO A 454 18.87 -2.11 -1.41
CA PRO A 454 19.69 -1.61 -0.32
C PRO A 454 18.82 -1.52 0.93
N ARG A 455 19.31 -2.03 2.06
CA ARG A 455 18.66 -1.77 3.34
C ARG A 455 18.81 -0.28 3.59
N VAL A 456 17.70 0.42 3.86
CA VAL A 456 17.78 1.73 4.51
C VAL A 456 18.34 1.48 5.90
N THR A 457 19.66 1.53 6.05
CA THR A 457 20.30 1.62 7.35
C THR A 457 19.92 2.98 7.89
N VAL A 458 18.88 3.05 8.73
CA VAL A 458 18.62 4.24 9.53
C VAL A 458 19.90 4.47 10.33
N SER A 459 20.66 5.50 9.93
CA SER A 459 21.97 5.96 10.40
C SER A 459 22.62 5.13 11.52
N GLY A 460 23.72 4.44 11.18
CA GLY A 460 24.93 4.16 12.00
C GLY A 460 24.84 3.53 13.42
N THR A 461 23.72 3.60 14.12
CA THR A 461 23.61 3.30 15.56
C THR A 461 22.25 2.72 15.96
N SER A 462 21.45 2.20 15.01
CA SER A 462 20.07 1.78 15.30
C SER A 462 19.97 0.48 16.14
N LEU A 463 20.04 0.69 17.46
CA LEU A 463 19.50 -0.15 18.52
C LEU A 463 17.99 0.06 18.71
N ILE A 464 17.32 0.81 17.83
CA ILE A 464 15.87 1.04 17.93
C ILE A 464 15.15 -0.22 17.43
N PRO A 465 14.41 -0.95 18.31
CA PRO A 465 13.78 -2.23 17.97
C PRO A 465 12.56 -2.11 17.03
N ASN A 466 12.40 -1.00 16.32
CA ASN A 466 11.44 -0.86 15.22
C ASN A 466 12.06 -1.41 13.93
N SER A 467 12.53 -2.66 14.00
CA SER A 467 12.78 -3.46 12.82
C SER A 467 11.43 -3.92 12.29
N ASN A 468 10.74 -3.08 11.51
CA ASN A 468 10.03 -3.68 10.38
C ASN A 468 11.13 -4.39 9.60
N PRO A 469 11.18 -5.74 9.56
CA PRO A 469 12.13 -6.40 8.70
C PRO A 469 11.87 -5.84 7.32
N SER A 470 12.82 -5.07 6.80
CA SER A 470 12.76 -4.69 5.40
C SER A 470 12.55 -5.97 4.62
N THR A 471 11.65 -5.93 3.64
CA THR A 471 11.33 -7.03 2.71
C THR A 471 12.55 -7.77 2.20
N GLY A 472 13.72 -7.12 2.19
CA GLY A 472 15.03 -7.72 1.98
C GLY A 472 15.50 -8.78 2.99
N LEU A 473 14.67 -9.35 3.88
CA LEU A 473 15.02 -10.53 4.69
C LEU A 473 14.21 -11.79 4.38
N THR A 474 12.94 -11.68 3.96
CA THR A 474 12.11 -12.83 3.58
C THR A 474 12.32 -13.11 2.11
N ARG A 475 13.39 -13.87 1.85
CA ARG A 475 13.83 -14.40 0.55
C ARG A 475 12.64 -14.93 -0.26
N THR A 476 12.52 -14.52 -1.53
CA THR A 476 11.70 -15.08 -2.62
C THR A 476 10.19 -15.25 -2.44
N GLY A 477 9.61 -15.05 -1.26
CA GLY A 477 8.16 -15.16 -1.07
C GLY A 477 7.43 -14.04 -1.81
N MET A 478 6.83 -14.38 -2.95
CA MET A 478 6.00 -13.49 -3.74
C MET A 478 4.54 -13.85 -3.56
N VAL A 479 3.66 -12.87 -3.50
CA VAL A 479 2.22 -13.06 -3.32
C VAL A 479 1.50 -12.26 -4.40
N MET A 480 0.47 -12.87 -4.97
CA MET A 480 -0.53 -12.16 -5.75
C MET A 480 -1.69 -11.80 -4.82
N MET A 481 -1.99 -10.51 -4.70
CA MET A 481 -3.17 -10.05 -4.00
C MET A 481 -3.95 -9.03 -4.81
N THR A 482 -5.27 -9.06 -4.66
CA THR A 482 -6.21 -8.09 -5.19
C THR A 482 -6.70 -7.22 -4.04
N VAL A 483 -6.81 -5.92 -4.30
CA VAL A 483 -7.33 -4.94 -3.36
C VAL A 483 -8.48 -4.20 -4.04
N THR A 484 -9.69 -4.42 -3.52
CA THR A 484 -10.91 -3.83 -4.06
C THR A 484 -11.38 -2.76 -3.08
N PRO A 485 -11.38 -1.46 -3.46
CA PRO A 485 -11.91 -0.44 -2.57
C PRO A 485 -13.35 -0.75 -2.15
N LYS A 486 -13.69 -0.44 -0.91
CA LYS A 486 -15.05 -0.65 -0.37
C LYS A 486 -16.02 0.31 -1.04
N GLN A 487 -17.26 -0.14 -1.25
CA GLN A 487 -18.36 0.75 -1.64
C GLN A 487 -18.56 1.83 -0.57
N GLU A 488 -18.48 1.42 0.69
CA GLU A 488 -18.52 2.30 1.86
C GLU A 488 -17.24 2.12 2.69
N PRO A 489 -16.18 2.91 2.41
CA PRO A 489 -14.98 2.93 3.24
C PRO A 489 -15.33 3.28 4.69
N LEU A 490 -14.68 2.62 5.66
CA LEU A 490 -14.91 2.88 7.08
C LEU A 490 -14.45 4.29 7.50
N VAL A 491 -13.46 4.83 6.78
CA VAL A 491 -12.89 6.17 7.02
C VAL A 491 -13.24 7.06 5.83
N LYS A 492 -13.90 8.19 6.12
CA LYS A 492 -14.30 9.16 5.10
C LYS A 492 -13.17 10.10 4.71
N ALA A 493 -13.31 10.78 3.58
CA ALA A 493 -12.37 11.81 3.12
C ALA A 493 -12.08 12.87 4.20
N SER A 494 -13.12 13.35 4.89
CA SER A 494 -12.98 14.34 5.97
C SER A 494 -12.26 13.84 7.22
N GLU A 495 -12.13 12.52 7.38
CA GLU A 495 -11.57 11.88 8.58
C GLU A 495 -10.16 11.34 8.33
N ILE A 496 -9.70 11.30 7.07
CA ILE A 496 -8.47 10.59 6.71
C ILE A 496 -7.22 11.23 7.32
N GLU A 497 -7.18 12.55 7.46
CA GLU A 497 -6.04 13.25 8.07
C GLU A 497 -5.91 12.91 9.56
N ALA A 498 -7.03 12.97 10.29
CA ALA A 498 -7.09 12.52 11.69
C ALA A 498 -6.74 11.04 11.82
N PHE A 499 -7.28 10.19 10.95
CA PHE A 499 -6.97 8.77 10.93
C PHE A 499 -5.47 8.51 10.73
N GLU A 500 -4.85 9.17 9.76
CA GLU A 500 -3.43 9.05 9.48
C GLU A 500 -2.55 9.54 10.64
N PHE A 501 -2.94 10.65 11.26
CA PHE A 501 -2.26 11.23 12.42
C PHE A 501 -2.33 10.31 13.63
N VAL A 502 -3.54 9.86 13.98
CA VAL A 502 -3.80 9.03 15.16
C VAL A 502 -3.14 7.65 14.99
N THR A 503 -3.29 7.01 13.83
CA THR A 503 -2.63 5.71 13.57
C THR A 503 -1.11 5.82 13.61
N ARG A 504 -0.50 6.86 13.02
CA ARG A 504 0.96 7.08 13.05
C ARG A 504 1.49 7.17 14.47
N ASN A 505 0.84 7.96 15.34
CA ASN A 505 1.28 8.16 16.71
C ASN A 505 1.00 6.94 17.61
N LEU A 506 -0.20 6.36 17.51
CA LEU A 506 -0.60 5.27 18.40
C LEU A 506 0.14 3.96 18.09
N PHE A 507 0.44 3.63 16.83
CA PHE A 507 1.16 2.39 16.51
C PHE A 507 2.61 2.37 17.05
N ILE A 508 3.20 3.52 17.41
CA ILE A 508 4.47 3.58 18.15
C ILE A 508 4.31 2.92 19.53
N LEU A 509 3.13 3.08 20.14
CA LEU A 509 2.76 2.57 21.45
C LEU A 509 1.81 1.36 21.36
N ARG A 510 1.92 0.55 20.30
CA ARG A 510 0.96 -0.55 19.99
C ARG A 510 0.69 -1.56 21.11
N THR A 511 1.59 -1.68 22.10
CA THR A 511 1.44 -2.61 23.24
C THR A 511 0.86 -1.96 24.50
N LYS A 512 0.61 -0.65 24.48
CA LYS A 512 0.09 0.11 25.62
C LYS A 512 -1.45 0.13 25.60
N PRO A 513 -2.10 0.29 26.77
CA PRO A 513 -3.50 0.69 26.84
C PRO A 513 -3.72 2.00 26.08
N ILE A 514 -4.85 2.12 25.41
CA ILE A 514 -5.17 3.27 24.57
C ILE A 514 -5.34 4.56 25.38
N GLY A 515 -5.85 4.46 26.62
CA GLY A 515 -5.95 5.61 27.53
C GLY A 515 -4.59 6.25 27.79
N ASP A 516 -3.57 5.44 28.09
CA ASP A 516 -2.20 5.90 28.26
C ASP A 516 -1.61 6.42 26.94
N ALA A 517 -1.83 5.69 25.84
CA ALA A 517 -1.23 6.03 24.55
C ALA A 517 -1.73 7.36 23.97
N LEU A 518 -3.02 7.68 24.16
CA LEU A 518 -3.62 8.93 23.67
C LEU A 518 -3.04 10.19 24.34
N THR A 519 -2.51 10.08 25.56
CA THR A 519 -1.81 11.19 26.21
C THR A 519 -0.56 11.65 25.44
N HIS A 520 0.01 10.77 24.61
CA HIS A 520 1.15 11.08 23.74
C HIS A 520 0.75 11.61 22.35
N VAL A 521 -0.52 11.49 21.96
CA VAL A 521 -1.02 11.97 20.67
C VAL A 521 -1.29 13.47 20.72
N ALA A 522 -1.96 13.92 21.78
CA ALA A 522 -2.26 15.32 22.02
C ALA A 522 -2.53 15.54 23.53
N PRO A 523 -2.26 16.75 24.08
CA PRO A 523 -2.62 17.09 25.45
C PRO A 523 -4.12 16.89 25.69
N GLY A 524 -4.49 16.04 26.66
CA GLY A 524 -5.88 15.71 26.94
C GLY A 524 -6.55 14.75 25.94
N GLY A 525 -5.79 14.14 25.01
CA GLY A 525 -6.29 13.25 23.97
C GLY A 525 -7.09 12.04 24.49
N GLN A 526 -6.84 11.62 25.74
CA GLN A 526 -7.62 10.57 26.40
C GLN A 526 -9.11 10.94 26.58
N ASN A 527 -9.46 12.23 26.57
CA ASN A 527 -10.85 12.67 26.67
C ASN A 527 -11.71 12.23 25.47
N VAL A 528 -11.08 11.94 24.32
CA VAL A 528 -11.78 11.37 23.15
C VAL A 528 -12.43 10.03 23.50
N LEU A 529 -11.90 9.28 24.47
CA LEU A 529 -12.49 8.00 24.89
C LEU A 529 -13.86 8.15 25.55
N LYS A 530 -14.21 9.34 26.07
CA LYS A 530 -15.57 9.63 26.55
C LYS A 530 -16.57 9.65 25.38
N MET A 531 -16.11 10.02 24.19
CA MET A 531 -16.89 10.05 22.95
C MET A 531 -16.96 8.68 22.25
N THR A 532 -16.19 7.70 22.71
CA THR A 532 -16.22 6.31 22.22
C THR A 532 -16.71 5.33 23.30
N SER A 533 -17.34 5.83 24.37
CA SER A 533 -17.75 5.03 25.53
C SER A 533 -19.10 4.33 25.31
N PRO A 534 -19.44 3.31 26.13
CA PRO A 534 -20.75 2.64 26.05
C PRO A 534 -21.94 3.60 26.22
N GLU A 535 -21.79 4.70 26.95
CA GLU A 535 -22.83 5.73 27.11
C GLU A 535 -23.23 6.36 25.77
N GLN A 536 -22.29 6.46 24.83
CA GLN A 536 -22.56 7.01 23.49
C GLN A 536 -23.37 6.05 22.63
N VAL A 537 -23.29 4.74 22.91
CA VAL A 537 -24.17 3.72 22.28
C VAL A 537 -25.60 3.91 22.74
N GLN A 538 -25.81 4.15 24.04
CA GLN A 538 -27.15 4.41 24.61
C GLN A 538 -27.78 5.68 24.01
N LYS A 539 -26.94 6.67 23.65
CA LYS A 539 -27.35 7.90 22.95
C LYS A 539 -27.52 7.73 21.44
N GLY A 540 -27.22 6.55 20.88
CA GLY A 540 -27.30 6.30 19.44
C GLY A 540 -26.23 7.02 18.60
N LEU A 541 -25.15 7.52 19.21
CA LEU A 541 -24.12 8.30 18.52
C LEU A 541 -23.02 7.42 17.90
N ILE A 542 -22.83 6.22 18.45
CA ILE A 542 -21.90 5.19 17.94
C ILE A 542 -22.55 3.81 18.05
N LYS A 543 -22.02 2.84 17.31
CA LYS A 543 -22.45 1.44 17.39
C LYS A 543 -21.72 0.68 18.50
N LYS A 544 -22.24 -0.49 18.91
CA LYS A 544 -21.67 -1.30 20.00
C LYS A 544 -20.24 -1.75 19.71
N GLU A 545 -19.96 -2.11 18.46
CA GLU A 545 -18.66 -2.54 17.96
C GLU A 545 -17.64 -1.38 17.85
N GLU A 546 -18.10 -0.13 17.92
CA GLU A 546 -17.26 1.08 17.87
C GLU A 546 -16.77 1.51 19.26
N VAL A 547 -17.23 0.86 20.33
CA VAL A 547 -16.85 1.19 21.71
C VAL A 547 -15.37 0.94 21.94
N ILE A 548 -14.69 1.90 22.57
CA ILE A 548 -13.29 1.81 22.96
C ILE A 548 -13.17 2.14 24.45
N LEU A 549 -12.66 1.19 25.23
CA LEU A 549 -12.39 1.37 26.65
C LEU A 549 -10.93 1.77 26.88
N PRO A 550 -10.62 2.55 27.95
CA PRO A 550 -9.25 3.02 28.21
C PRO A 550 -8.19 1.93 28.38
N ASP A 551 -8.59 0.74 28.82
CA ASP A 551 -7.73 -0.41 29.07
C ASP A 551 -7.48 -1.27 27.81
N HIS A 552 -8.23 -1.05 26.72
CA HIS A 552 -7.99 -1.71 25.44
C HIS A 552 -6.58 -1.43 24.94
N VAL A 553 -5.90 -2.45 24.43
CA VAL A 553 -4.55 -2.31 23.89
C VAL A 553 -4.61 -1.79 22.46
N VAL A 554 -3.77 -0.81 22.12
CA VAL A 554 -3.76 -0.18 20.78
C VAL A 554 -3.68 -1.20 19.64
N GLY A 555 -2.80 -2.19 19.73
CA GLY A 555 -2.64 -3.22 18.71
C GLY A 555 -3.80 -4.21 18.61
N GLU A 556 -4.74 -4.19 19.55
CA GLU A 556 -5.94 -5.04 19.62
C GLU A 556 -7.20 -4.30 19.12
N LEU A 557 -7.09 -3.02 18.74
CA LEU A 557 -8.21 -2.25 18.18
C LEU A 557 -8.59 -2.74 16.78
N THR A 558 -9.90 -2.95 16.57
CA THR A 558 -10.50 -3.34 15.29
C THR A 558 -10.51 -2.19 14.29
N ASN A 559 -10.69 -2.49 13.00
CA ASN A 559 -10.79 -1.45 11.95
C ASN A 559 -11.95 -0.48 12.21
N VAL A 560 -13.08 -0.99 12.69
CA VAL A 560 -14.26 -0.19 13.04
C VAL A 560 -13.98 0.73 14.23
N GLN A 561 -13.25 0.25 15.25
CA GLN A 561 -12.79 1.09 16.36
C GLN A 561 -11.80 2.16 15.89
N TRP A 562 -10.86 1.84 15.00
CA TRP A 562 -9.95 2.85 14.44
C TRP A 562 -10.68 3.94 13.65
N ALA A 563 -11.67 3.56 12.85
CA ALA A 563 -12.51 4.51 12.13
C ALA A 563 -13.33 5.40 13.08
N CYS A 564 -13.98 4.82 14.09
CA CYS A 564 -14.69 5.56 15.14
C CYS A 564 -13.76 6.53 15.88
N LEU A 565 -12.56 6.08 16.26
CA LEU A 565 -11.58 6.90 16.96
C LEU A 565 -11.17 8.11 16.12
N ALA A 566 -10.90 7.92 14.82
CA ALA A 566 -10.57 9.03 13.91
C ALA A 566 -11.73 10.03 13.79
N ARG A 567 -12.95 9.52 13.61
CA ARG A 567 -14.17 10.33 13.53
C ARG A 567 -14.42 11.14 14.81
N MET A 568 -14.25 10.53 15.98
CA MET A 568 -14.41 11.23 17.27
C MET A 568 -13.25 12.19 17.54
N PHE A 569 -12.03 11.85 17.14
CA PHE A 569 -10.87 12.74 17.21
C PHE A 569 -11.08 13.97 16.34
N GLU A 570 -11.63 13.82 15.14
CA GLU A 570 -11.97 14.95 14.25
C GLU A 570 -13.00 15.89 14.88
N LYS A 571 -14.01 15.34 15.56
CA LYS A 571 -15.07 16.10 16.25
C LYS A 571 -14.64 16.66 17.61
N TRP A 572 -13.45 16.33 18.09
CA TRP A 572 -13.01 16.72 19.43
C TRP A 572 -12.65 18.22 19.45
N PRO A 573 -13.28 19.06 20.30
CA PRO A 573 -13.08 20.51 20.26
C PRO A 573 -11.63 20.97 20.50
N PHE A 574 -10.83 20.14 21.18
CA PHE A 574 -9.43 20.42 21.49
C PHE A 574 -8.44 19.66 20.59
N ARG A 575 -8.92 19.10 19.46
CA ARG A 575 -8.07 18.52 18.43
C ARG A 575 -7.02 19.55 17.98
N PRO A 576 -5.73 19.18 17.87
CA PRO A 576 -4.72 20.06 17.29
C PRO A 576 -5.12 20.50 15.88
N ARG A 577 -5.01 21.81 15.60
CA ARG A 577 -5.31 22.34 14.25
C ARG A 577 -4.33 21.79 13.21
N ASN A 578 -3.05 21.75 13.56
CA ASN A 578 -1.99 21.21 12.73
C ASN A 578 -1.72 19.76 13.13
N LEU A 579 -1.99 18.82 12.22
CA LEU A 579 -1.73 17.39 12.42
C LEU A 579 -0.37 16.93 11.86
N PHE A 580 0.55 17.87 11.65
CA PHE A 580 1.90 17.61 11.17
C PHE A 580 2.90 17.75 12.33
N GLU A 581 3.89 16.86 12.38
CA GLU A 581 5.00 16.96 13.35
C GLU A 581 5.94 18.11 12.93
N GLU A 582 5.72 19.32 13.45
CA GLU A 582 6.61 20.48 13.20
C GLU A 582 8.05 20.23 13.71
N GLY A 583 8.24 19.34 14.69
CA GLY A 583 9.51 19.12 15.41
C GLY A 583 10.68 18.46 14.65
N ARG A 584 10.58 18.21 13.34
CA ARG A 584 11.70 17.67 12.53
C ARG A 584 12.17 18.57 11.40
N VAL A 585 11.55 19.73 11.21
CA VAL A 585 12.09 20.73 10.29
C VAL A 585 13.35 21.27 10.96
N LYS A 586 14.53 20.79 10.51
CA LYS A 586 15.78 21.46 10.85
C LYS A 586 15.61 22.88 10.34
N VAL A 587 15.55 23.85 11.26
CA VAL A 587 15.73 25.25 10.89
C VAL A 587 17.06 25.29 10.16
N GLU A 588 17.03 25.52 8.85
CA GLU A 588 18.25 25.80 8.11
C GLU A 588 18.92 26.93 8.86
N LYS A 589 20.12 26.68 9.40
CA LYS A 589 20.95 27.74 9.95
C LYS A 589 21.36 28.61 8.77
N LYS A 590 20.48 29.52 8.36
CA LYS A 590 20.84 30.64 7.50
C LYS A 590 21.88 31.45 8.29
N HIS A 591 23.09 31.48 7.73
CA HIS A 591 24.18 32.38 8.07
C HIS A 591 25.06 31.90 9.25
N ARG A 592 26.03 31.05 8.91
CA ARG A 592 27.41 31.29 9.35
C ARG A 592 28.19 31.72 8.11
N HIS A 593 28.32 33.03 7.95
CA HIS A 593 29.37 33.63 7.13
C HIS A 593 30.70 33.53 7.89
#